data_AF-A0A8S0TGB9-F1
#
_entry.id   AF-A0A8S0TGB9-F1
#
_cell.length_a   1.000
_cell.length_b   1.000
_cell.length_c   1.000
_cell.angle_alpha   90.00
_cell.angle_beta   90.00
_cell.angle_gamma   90.00
#
_symmetry.space_group_name_H-M   'P 1'
#
loop_
_entity.id
_entity.type
_entity.pdbx_description
1 polymer ?
#
loop_
_entity_poly.entity_id
_entity_poly.type
_entity_poly.pdbx_seq_one_letter_code
_entity_poly.pdbx_strand_id
1 'polypeptide(L)'
;MAKIKDLSFGVCFAGSIALNIFFVTNNLFGIYENKQLSWSQRAGAEAEAVAAVSCSGHGRAYLDGLVVDGKPVCECNTCYEGPHCSHFLPDCAADADSFTLMAAYIWLKCEREEDTNCSAVLLAANIIGRSGSLFDAEDRYVRLSLLKSDDDFNLLLYRLKELVSKEGGADTL
;
A
#
# COMPACT_ATOMS: atom_id res chain seq x y z
N MET A 1 7.83 46.08 -59.18
CA MET A 1 8.68 45.47 -58.11
C MET A 1 7.94 45.22 -56.79
N ALA A 2 6.92 46.01 -56.39
CA ALA A 2 6.16 45.79 -55.15
C ALA A 2 5.35 44.47 -55.13
N LYS A 3 4.57 44.17 -56.18
CA LYS A 3 3.74 42.96 -56.28
C LYS A 3 4.48 41.63 -56.13
N ILE A 4 5.76 41.57 -56.52
CA ILE A 4 6.58 40.35 -56.43
C ILE A 4 7.02 40.10 -54.98
N LYS A 5 7.26 41.16 -54.20
CA LYS A 5 7.63 41.07 -52.78
C LYS A 5 6.42 40.64 -51.92
N ASP A 6 5.22 41.13 -52.25
CA ASP A 6 3.98 40.75 -51.56
C ASP A 6 3.60 39.29 -51.83
N LEU A 7 3.78 38.80 -53.07
CA LEU A 7 3.57 37.40 -53.41
C LEU A 7 4.57 36.47 -52.69
N SER A 8 5.84 36.89 -52.58
CA SER A 8 6.86 36.15 -51.85
C SER A 8 6.57 36.07 -50.35
N PHE A 9 6.06 37.15 -49.76
CA PHE A 9 5.70 37.18 -48.34
C PHE A 9 4.51 36.25 -48.03
N GLY A 10 3.49 36.25 -48.90
CA GLY A 10 2.34 35.35 -48.79
C GLY A 10 2.71 33.87 -48.86
N VAL A 11 3.63 33.49 -49.76
CA VAL A 11 4.11 32.11 -49.90
C VAL A 11 4.89 31.65 -48.66
N CYS A 12 5.77 32.51 -48.13
CA CYS A 12 6.52 32.19 -46.91
C CYS A 12 5.60 32.05 -45.68
N PHE A 13 4.57 32.90 -45.57
CA PHE A 13 3.61 32.83 -44.48
C PHE A 13 2.77 31.53 -44.52
N ALA A 14 2.28 31.16 -45.70
CA ALA A 14 1.56 29.89 -45.90
C ALA A 14 2.46 28.68 -45.62
N GLY A 15 3.73 28.71 -46.04
CA GLY A 15 4.70 27.66 -45.75
C GLY A 15 5.00 27.51 -44.24
N SER A 16 5.12 28.62 -43.51
CA SER A 16 5.32 28.61 -42.06
C SER A 16 4.11 28.05 -41.31
N ILE A 17 2.89 28.41 -41.74
CA ILE A 17 1.66 27.86 -41.18
C ILE A 17 1.59 26.35 -41.43
N ALA A 18 1.86 25.91 -42.66
CA ALA A 18 1.81 24.48 -43.01
C ALA A 18 2.85 23.66 -42.22
N LEU A 19 4.08 24.17 -42.06
CA LEU A 19 5.11 23.51 -41.25
C LEU A 19 4.71 23.45 -39.77
N ASN A 20 4.21 24.54 -39.18
CA ASN A 20 3.76 24.54 -37.79
C ASN A 20 2.57 23.60 -37.58
N ILE A 21 1.61 23.57 -38.50
CA ILE A 21 0.49 22.61 -38.45
C ILE A 21 1.02 21.18 -38.52
N PHE A 22 1.94 20.88 -39.44
CA PHE A 22 2.56 19.56 -39.56
C PHE A 22 3.31 19.14 -38.28
N PHE A 23 4.07 20.05 -37.66
CA PHE A 23 4.73 19.78 -36.39
C PHE A 23 3.74 19.56 -35.26
N VAL A 24 2.66 20.34 -35.20
CA VAL A 24 1.61 20.20 -34.17
C VAL A 24 0.83 18.90 -34.36
N THR A 25 0.46 18.55 -35.60
CA THR A 25 -0.23 17.27 -35.87
C THR A 25 0.70 16.10 -35.60
N ASN A 26 1.97 16.13 -36.01
CA ASN A 26 2.90 15.03 -35.72
C ASN A 26 3.21 14.88 -34.22
N ASN A 27 3.31 15.98 -33.46
CA ASN A 27 3.47 15.93 -32.00
C ASN A 27 2.21 15.47 -31.28
N LEU A 28 1.01 15.95 -31.68
CA LEU A 28 -0.26 15.48 -31.11
C LEU A 28 -0.56 14.02 -31.47
N PHE A 29 -0.28 13.62 -32.71
CA PHE A 29 -0.45 12.25 -33.17
C PHE A 29 0.52 11.30 -32.45
N GLY A 30 1.76 11.75 -32.19
CA GLY A 30 2.73 11.02 -31.36
C GLY A 30 2.32 10.86 -29.89
N ILE A 31 1.51 11.77 -29.34
CA ILE A 31 0.89 11.63 -28.00
C ILE A 31 -0.29 10.66 -28.05
N TYR A 32 -1.07 10.65 -29.14
CA TYR A 32 -2.24 9.77 -29.31
C TYR A 32 -1.87 8.30 -29.57
N GLU A 33 -0.75 8.01 -30.26
CA GLU A 33 -0.32 6.62 -30.52
C GLU A 33 0.39 5.95 -29.31
N ASN A 34 0.87 6.72 -28.33
CA ASN A 34 1.53 6.17 -27.13
C ASN A 34 0.56 5.82 -25.98
N LYS A 35 -0.65 5.37 -26.30
CA LYS A 35 -1.53 4.71 -25.32
C LYS A 35 -1.52 3.18 -25.46
N GLN A 36 -0.40 2.63 -25.92
CA GLN A 36 -0.01 1.26 -25.54
C GLN A 36 0.43 1.37 -24.07
N LEU A 37 -0.36 0.81 -23.16
CA LEU A 37 -0.05 0.82 -21.73
C LEU A 37 1.41 0.38 -21.55
N SER A 38 2.23 1.18 -20.86
CA SER A 38 3.56 0.73 -20.45
C SER A 38 3.42 -0.55 -19.62
N TRP A 39 4.49 -1.34 -19.48
CA TRP A 39 4.46 -2.58 -18.70
C TRP A 39 3.86 -2.37 -17.29
N SER A 40 4.15 -1.23 -16.66
CA SER A 40 3.66 -0.88 -15.33
C SER A 40 2.18 -0.52 -15.32
N GLN A 41 1.68 0.13 -16.37
CA GLN A 41 0.26 0.43 -16.49
C GLN A 41 -0.56 -0.83 -16.73
N ARG A 42 -0.05 -1.80 -17.51
CA ARG A 42 -0.69 -3.11 -17.67
C ARG A 42 -0.72 -3.88 -16.36
N ALA A 43 0.41 -3.95 -15.65
CA ALA A 43 0.49 -4.59 -14.35
C ALA A 43 -0.45 -3.93 -13.32
N GLY A 44 -0.54 -2.59 -13.34
CA GLY A 44 -1.49 -1.84 -12.50
C GLY A 44 -2.95 -2.16 -12.82
N ALA A 45 -3.31 -2.18 -14.11
CA ALA A 45 -4.69 -2.50 -14.52
C ALA A 45 -5.09 -3.94 -14.16
N GLU A 46 -4.18 -4.91 -14.27
CA GLU A 46 -4.41 -6.29 -13.85
C GLU A 46 -4.61 -6.36 -12.32
N ALA A 47 -3.77 -5.67 -11.54
CA ALA A 47 -3.91 -5.60 -10.08
C ALA A 47 -5.23 -4.96 -9.64
N GLU A 48 -5.63 -3.85 -10.26
CA GLU A 48 -6.90 -3.16 -10.00
C GLU A 48 -8.10 -4.06 -10.34
N ALA A 49 -8.05 -4.77 -11.47
CA ALA A 49 -9.12 -5.68 -11.86
C ALA A 49 -9.32 -6.82 -10.86
N VAL A 50 -8.24 -7.39 -10.32
CA VAL A 50 -8.30 -8.43 -9.29
C VAL A 50 -8.80 -7.85 -7.96
N ALA A 51 -8.28 -6.70 -7.54
CA ALA A 51 -8.70 -6.03 -6.30
C ALA A 51 -10.19 -5.61 -6.33
N ALA A 52 -10.73 -5.34 -7.51
CA ALA A 52 -12.14 -4.99 -7.70
C ALA A 52 -13.10 -6.21 -7.66
N VAL A 53 -12.58 -7.44 -7.58
CA VAL A 53 -13.44 -8.63 -7.46
C VAL A 53 -14.18 -8.60 -6.14
N SER A 54 -15.51 -8.65 -6.21
CA SER A 54 -16.36 -8.67 -5.03
C SER A 54 -16.35 -10.05 -4.38
N CYS A 55 -15.76 -10.14 -3.19
CA CYS A 55 -15.78 -11.32 -2.31
C CYS A 55 -16.67 -11.08 -1.08
N SER A 56 -17.75 -10.31 -1.24
CA SER A 56 -18.78 -10.01 -0.21
C SER A 56 -18.26 -9.46 1.12
N GLY A 57 -17.02 -8.95 1.17
CA GLY A 57 -16.37 -8.50 2.41
C GLY A 57 -15.88 -9.64 3.32
N HIS A 58 -16.00 -10.89 2.87
CA HIS A 58 -15.63 -12.09 3.61
C HIS A 58 -14.54 -12.89 2.89
N GLY A 59 -13.78 -12.24 2.02
CA GLY A 59 -12.67 -12.83 1.31
C GLY A 59 -11.95 -11.81 0.45
N ARG A 60 -10.99 -12.29 -0.35
CA ARG A 60 -10.15 -11.49 -1.23
C ARG A 60 -9.68 -12.32 -2.42
N ALA A 61 -9.49 -11.68 -3.57
CA ALA A 61 -8.91 -12.32 -4.75
C ALA A 61 -7.46 -11.85 -4.93
N TYR A 62 -6.61 -12.69 -5.51
CA TYR A 62 -5.20 -12.41 -5.72
C TYR A 62 -4.76 -12.64 -7.16
N LEU A 63 -3.70 -11.94 -7.57
CA LEU A 63 -3.14 -12.02 -8.92
C LEU A 63 -2.58 -13.42 -9.22
N ASP A 64 -2.03 -14.06 -8.19
CA ASP A 64 -1.48 -15.42 -8.20
C ASP A 64 -2.47 -16.47 -7.65
N GLY A 65 -3.71 -16.06 -7.39
CA GLY A 65 -4.77 -16.95 -6.92
C GLY A 65 -5.22 -17.94 -8.00
N LEU A 66 -5.98 -18.95 -7.58
CA LEU A 66 -6.59 -19.91 -8.51
C LEU A 66 -7.55 -19.19 -9.46
N VAL A 67 -7.40 -19.43 -10.78
CA VAL A 67 -8.26 -18.84 -11.82
C VAL A 67 -9.19 -19.90 -12.37
N VAL A 68 -10.49 -19.65 -12.30
CA VAL A 68 -11.54 -20.51 -12.88
C VAL A 68 -12.36 -19.65 -13.85
N ASP A 69 -12.58 -20.14 -15.08
CA ASP A 69 -13.27 -19.41 -16.16
C ASP A 69 -12.69 -18.01 -16.45
N GLY A 70 -11.37 -17.86 -16.28
CA GLY A 70 -10.67 -16.59 -16.51
C GLY A 70 -10.92 -15.53 -15.42
N LYS A 71 -11.52 -15.90 -14.29
CA LYS A 71 -11.71 -15.02 -13.13
C LYS A 71 -10.95 -15.55 -11.92
N PRO A 72 -10.27 -14.69 -11.13
CA PRO A 72 -9.62 -15.13 -9.91
C PRO A 72 -10.70 -15.52 -8.89
N VAL A 73 -10.49 -16.66 -8.24
CA VAL A 73 -11.36 -17.18 -7.19
C VAL A 73 -11.08 -16.44 -5.89
N CYS A 74 -12.14 -16.10 -5.15
CA CYS A 74 -11.99 -15.50 -3.83
C CYS A 74 -11.42 -16.53 -2.84
N GLU A 75 -10.36 -16.14 -2.13
CA GLU A 75 -9.95 -16.78 -0.89
C GLU A 75 -10.82 -16.26 0.25
N CYS A 76 -11.66 -17.13 0.79
CA CYS A 76 -12.62 -16.77 1.83
C CYS A 76 -11.99 -16.76 3.23
N ASN A 77 -12.54 -15.91 4.09
CA ASN A 77 -12.28 -15.92 5.52
C ASN A 77 -12.82 -17.21 6.15
N THR A 78 -12.34 -17.52 7.36
CA THR A 78 -12.81 -18.69 8.12
C THR A 78 -14.34 -18.67 8.26
N CYS A 79 -14.96 -19.84 8.04
CA CYS A 79 -16.41 -20.06 8.08
C CYS A 79 -17.24 -19.40 6.98
N TYR A 80 -16.61 -18.96 5.89
CA TYR A 80 -17.30 -18.51 4.68
C TYR A 80 -16.95 -19.36 3.46
N GLU A 81 -17.94 -19.60 2.59
CA GLU A 81 -17.77 -20.36 1.35
C GLU A 81 -18.51 -19.75 0.14
N GLY A 82 -18.33 -20.40 -0.99
CA GLY A 82 -18.92 -20.02 -2.27
C GLY A 82 -18.00 -19.12 -3.10
N PRO A 83 -18.35 -18.88 -4.37
CA PRO A 83 -17.49 -18.15 -5.32
C PRO A 83 -17.24 -16.69 -4.93
N HIS A 84 -18.11 -16.11 -4.10
CA HIS A 84 -18.02 -14.75 -3.60
C HIS A 84 -17.92 -14.68 -2.06
N CYS A 85 -17.67 -15.81 -1.38
CA CYS A 85 -17.59 -15.87 0.09
C CYS A 85 -18.84 -15.35 0.82
N SER A 86 -20.02 -15.44 0.21
CA SER A 86 -21.26 -14.90 0.78
C SER A 86 -21.98 -15.90 1.70
N HIS A 87 -21.63 -17.18 1.63
CA HIS A 87 -22.32 -18.23 2.37
C HIS A 87 -21.61 -18.48 3.70
N PHE A 88 -22.30 -18.21 4.81
CA PHE A 88 -21.80 -18.49 6.16
C PHE A 88 -22.13 -19.92 6.56
N LEU A 89 -21.13 -20.65 7.10
CA LEU A 89 -21.31 -22.01 7.61
C LEU A 89 -21.64 -21.96 9.11
N PRO A 90 -22.87 -22.26 9.53
CA PRO A 90 -23.27 -22.16 10.94
C PRO A 90 -22.61 -23.20 11.84
N ASP A 91 -22.25 -24.37 11.28
CA ASP A 91 -21.60 -25.46 12.03
C ASP A 91 -20.07 -25.40 11.97
N CYS A 92 -19.51 -24.31 11.44
CA CYS A 92 -18.07 -24.09 11.41
C CYS A 92 -17.58 -23.58 12.77
N ALA A 93 -16.57 -24.25 13.32
CA ALA A 93 -15.91 -23.77 14.53
C ALA A 93 -15.16 -22.47 14.23
N ALA A 94 -15.43 -21.42 15.03
CA ALA A 94 -14.68 -20.19 14.93
C ALA A 94 -13.22 -20.44 15.32
N ASP A 95 -12.31 -20.24 14.37
CA ASP A 95 -10.87 -20.28 14.62
C ASP A 95 -10.43 -18.96 15.27
N ALA A 96 -10.09 -19.04 16.56
CA ALA A 96 -9.52 -17.95 17.35
C ALA A 96 -8.05 -18.20 17.72
N ASP A 97 -7.44 -19.25 17.17
CA ASP A 97 -6.05 -19.65 17.42
C ASP A 97 -5.11 -19.10 16.33
N SER A 98 -5.62 -18.99 15.09
CA SER A 98 -4.84 -18.49 13.96
C SER A 98 -4.59 -16.98 14.01
N PHE A 99 -3.35 -16.60 14.33
CA PHE A 99 -2.84 -15.22 14.34
C PHE A 99 -2.66 -14.56 12.94
N THR A 100 -3.15 -15.19 11.87
CA THR A 100 -2.78 -14.86 10.47
C THR A 100 -3.60 -13.74 9.84
N LEU A 101 -4.63 -13.20 10.49
CA LEU A 101 -5.37 -12.05 9.97
C LEU A 101 -5.20 -10.85 10.90
N MET A 102 -4.06 -10.19 10.74
CA MET A 102 -3.65 -8.97 11.43
C MET A 102 -3.45 -9.17 12.94
N ALA A 103 -2.19 -9.26 13.38
CA ALA A 103 -1.88 -9.09 14.79
C ALA A 103 -2.40 -7.72 15.22
N ALA A 104 -3.57 -7.66 15.84
CA ALA A 104 -4.18 -6.43 16.31
C ALA A 104 -3.28 -5.72 17.36
N TYR A 105 -2.49 -6.53 18.05
CA TYR A 105 -1.58 -6.10 19.10
C TYR A 105 -0.26 -6.85 18.97
N ILE A 106 0.83 -6.18 19.33
CA ILE A 106 2.14 -6.80 19.50
C ILE A 106 2.56 -6.68 20.96
N TRP A 107 3.15 -7.76 21.48
CA TRP A 107 3.77 -7.78 22.79
C TRP A 107 5.28 -7.57 22.63
N LEU A 108 5.79 -6.55 23.31
CA LEU A 108 7.21 -6.26 23.40
C LEU A 108 7.70 -6.53 24.81
N LYS A 109 8.93 -6.98 24.94
CA LYS A 109 9.62 -7.18 26.21
C LYS A 109 10.92 -6.38 26.17
N CYS A 110 11.16 -5.56 27.19
CA CYS A 110 12.47 -4.96 27.37
C CYS A 110 13.44 -6.01 27.95
N GLU A 111 14.56 -6.23 27.25
CA GLU A 111 15.52 -7.29 27.59
C GLU A 111 16.63 -6.83 28.53
N ARG A 112 16.94 -5.52 28.59
CA ARG A 112 17.92 -4.96 29.52
C ARG A 112 17.47 -5.17 30.97
N GLU A 113 18.40 -5.52 31.84
CA GLU A 113 18.10 -5.83 33.25
C GLU A 113 17.58 -4.60 34.01
N GLU A 114 18.05 -3.41 33.63
CA GLU A 114 17.63 -2.14 34.21
C GLU A 114 16.23 -1.66 33.76
N ASP A 115 15.71 -2.19 32.65
CA ASP A 115 14.43 -1.75 32.05
C ASP A 115 13.24 -2.52 32.64
N THR A 116 13.08 -2.42 33.97
CA THR A 116 12.01 -3.13 34.70
C THR A 116 10.61 -2.57 34.42
N ASN A 117 10.51 -1.31 33.97
CA ASN A 117 9.26 -0.69 33.53
C ASN A 117 9.38 -0.30 32.05
N CYS A 118 9.08 -1.26 31.19
CA CYS A 118 9.22 -1.10 29.74
C CYS A 118 8.22 -0.06 29.17
N SER A 119 7.09 0.15 29.85
CA SER A 119 6.14 1.21 29.47
C SER A 119 6.73 2.61 29.64
N ALA A 120 7.56 2.83 30.66
CA ALA A 120 8.23 4.10 30.89
C ALA A 120 9.36 4.33 29.86
N VAL A 121 10.11 3.28 29.51
CA VAL A 121 11.15 3.31 28.47
C VAL A 121 10.54 3.71 27.12
N LEU A 122 9.47 3.03 26.70
CA LEU A 122 8.78 3.36 25.46
C LEU A 122 8.15 4.76 25.50
N LEU A 123 7.60 5.19 26.64
CA LEU A 123 7.04 6.53 26.79
C LEU A 123 8.12 7.62 26.62
N ALA A 124 9.34 7.40 27.13
CA ALA A 124 10.47 8.30 26.92
C ALA A 124 10.87 8.40 25.43
N ALA A 125 10.62 7.35 24.65
CA ALA A 125 10.75 7.34 23.19
C ALA A 125 9.51 7.87 22.44
N ASN A 126 8.58 8.52 23.15
CA ASN A 126 7.28 8.96 22.64
C ASN A 126 6.41 7.82 22.09
N ILE A 127 6.55 6.59 22.57
CA ILE A 127 5.70 5.45 22.21
C ILE A 127 4.76 5.16 23.37
N ILE A 128 3.46 5.20 23.10
CA ILE A 128 2.44 4.90 24.12
C ILE A 128 2.01 3.45 23.96
N GLY A 129 2.25 2.66 24.99
CA GLY A 129 1.80 1.28 25.12
C GLY A 129 0.99 1.03 26.38
N ARG A 130 0.42 -0.17 26.50
CA ARG A 130 -0.25 -0.63 27.72
C ARG A 130 0.70 -1.52 28.51
N SER A 131 0.91 -1.22 29.80
CA SER A 131 1.78 -2.04 30.65
C SER A 131 1.29 -3.48 30.75
N GLY A 132 2.22 -4.42 30.85
CA GLY A 132 1.94 -5.84 31.02
C GLY A 132 1.14 -6.15 32.28
N SER A 133 1.35 -5.40 33.36
CA SER A 133 0.61 -5.57 34.63
C SER A 133 -0.90 -5.39 34.51
N LEU A 134 -1.38 -4.70 33.47
CA LEU A 134 -2.81 -4.60 33.17
C LEU A 134 -3.42 -5.91 32.64
N PHE A 135 -2.59 -6.90 32.33
CA PHE A 135 -2.95 -8.18 31.71
C PHE A 135 -2.28 -9.36 32.42
N ASP A 136 -1.96 -9.22 33.72
CA ASP A 136 -1.27 -10.24 34.52
C ASP A 136 0.11 -10.66 33.97
N ALA A 137 0.78 -9.79 33.21
CA ALA A 137 2.18 -9.95 32.80
C ALA A 137 3.09 -9.01 33.60
N GLU A 138 4.40 -9.28 33.61
CA GLU A 138 5.39 -8.41 34.25
C GLU A 138 5.46 -7.03 33.56
N ASP A 139 5.80 -5.96 34.31
CA ASP A 139 5.92 -4.58 33.78
C ASP A 139 7.06 -4.40 32.75
N ARG A 140 7.91 -5.42 32.59
CA ARG A 140 8.88 -5.51 31.50
C ARG A 140 8.24 -5.80 30.14
N TYR A 141 6.97 -6.18 30.12
CA TYR A 141 6.19 -6.37 28.90
C TYR A 141 5.31 -5.15 28.62
N VAL A 142 5.14 -4.81 27.35
CA VAL A 142 4.23 -3.77 26.88
C VAL A 142 3.45 -4.28 25.68
N ARG A 143 2.14 -4.03 25.68
CA ARG A 143 1.27 -4.29 24.54
C ARG A 143 1.07 -3.03 23.71
N LEU A 144 1.42 -3.07 22.44
CA LEU A 144 1.18 -2.00 21.47
C LEU A 144 0.01 -2.35 20.54
N SER A 145 -0.77 -1.34 20.15
CA SER A 145 -1.89 -1.47 19.21
C SER A 145 -1.40 -1.26 17.78
N LEU A 146 -1.69 -2.21 16.89
CA LEU A 146 -1.44 -2.08 15.45
C LEU A 146 -2.71 -1.68 14.67
N LEU A 147 -3.86 -1.61 15.35
CA LEU A 147 -5.17 -1.27 14.77
C LEU A 147 -5.41 0.25 14.55
N LYS A 148 -4.36 1.06 14.46
CA LYS A 148 -4.50 2.52 14.25
C LYS A 148 -4.45 2.86 12.75
N SER A 149 -4.49 4.15 12.42
CA SER A 149 -4.35 4.60 11.03
C SER A 149 -2.95 4.24 10.49
N ASP A 150 -2.80 4.23 9.16
CA ASP A 150 -1.49 4.00 8.54
C ASP A 150 -0.46 5.05 8.97
N ASP A 151 -0.86 6.31 9.20
CA ASP A 151 0.01 7.37 9.69
C ASP A 151 0.52 7.09 11.11
N ASP A 152 -0.37 6.66 12.01
CA ASP A 152 0.01 6.28 13.37
C ASP A 152 0.93 5.05 13.38
N PHE A 153 0.66 4.08 12.51
CA PHE A 153 1.49 2.89 12.37
C PHE A 153 2.89 3.23 11.83
N ASN A 154 2.98 4.05 10.80
CA ASN A 154 4.25 4.50 10.25
C ASN A 154 5.05 5.34 11.26
N LEU A 155 4.37 6.19 12.04
CA LEU A 155 4.98 6.95 13.13
C LEU A 155 5.52 6.05 14.24
N LEU A 156 4.76 5.00 14.61
CA LEU A 156 5.20 3.99 15.57
C LEU A 156 6.48 3.29 15.08
N LEU A 157 6.50 2.84 13.82
CA LEU A 157 7.68 2.21 13.23
C LEU A 157 8.89 3.14 13.20
N TYR A 158 8.69 4.42 12.87
CA TYR A 158 9.75 5.42 12.87
C TYR A 158 10.37 5.58 14.28
N ARG A 159 9.53 5.73 15.32
CA ARG A 159 10.00 5.89 16.71
C ARG A 159 10.70 4.64 17.24
N LEU A 160 10.20 3.45 16.91
CA LEU A 160 10.85 2.19 17.27
C LEU A 160 12.24 2.08 16.63
N LYS A 161 12.39 2.42 15.35
CA LYS A 161 13.68 2.44 14.66
C LYS A 161 14.65 3.44 15.29
N GLU A 162 14.17 4.62 15.66
CA GLU A 162 14.96 5.64 16.35
C GLU A 162 15.46 5.15 17.71
N LEU A 163 14.59 4.49 18.50
CA LEU A 163 14.94 3.91 19.80
C LEU A 163 16.04 2.83 19.65
N VAL A 164 15.85 1.87 18.74
CA VAL A 164 16.81 0.78 18.48
C VAL A 164 18.16 1.33 17.99
N SER A 165 18.14 2.37 17.14
CA SER A 165 19.37 2.98 16.63
C SER A 165 20.18 3.67 17.74
N LYS A 166 19.52 4.24 18.74
CA LYS A 166 20.17 4.86 19.90
C LYS A 166 20.80 3.82 20.83
N GLU A 167 20.18 2.65 20.97
CA GLU A 167 20.76 1.52 21.70
C GLU A 167 22.04 1.01 21.01
N GLY A 168 22.00 0.80 19.69
CA GLY A 168 23.17 0.32 18.93
C GLY A 168 24.34 1.33 18.85
N GLY A 169 24.10 2.62 19.11
CA GLY A 169 25.15 3.63 19.21
C GLY A 169 25.79 3.75 20.59
N ALA A 170 25.14 3.22 21.64
CA ALA A 170 25.63 3.25 23.01
C ALA A 170 26.70 2.18 23.30
N ASP A 171 26.77 1.12 22.48
CA ASP A 171 27.82 0.09 22.57
C ASP A 171 29.18 0.54 21.98
N THR A 172 29.30 1.80 21.53
CA THR A 172 30.54 2.38 20.97
C THR A 172 31.17 3.51 21.80
N LEU A 173 30.82 3.65 23.09
CA LEU A 173 31.52 4.53 24.04
C LEU A 173 32.04 3.78 25.26
#